data_AF-A0A7L4QRI8-F1
#
_entry.id   AF-A0A7L4QRI8-F1
#
_cell.length_a   1.000
_cell.length_b   1.000
_cell.length_c   1.000
_cell.angle_alpha   90.00
_cell.angle_beta   90.00
_cell.angle_gamma   90.00
#
_symmetry.space_group_name_H-M   'P 1'
#
loop_
_entity.id
_entity.type
_entity.pdbx_description
1 polymer ?
#
loop_
_entity_poly.entity_id
_entity_poly.type
_entity_poly.pdbx_seq_one_letter_code
_entity_poly.pdbx_strand_id
1 'polypeptide(L)' 'MFGISSFCLHHEPLDVALDRLSDVTDLVEVMDDGAHFFESTELLESYSCRYAVHAPSRSINIASIHEPI' A
#
# COMPACT_ATOMS: atom_id res chain seq x y z
N MET A 1 18.89 -1.19 -5.91
CA MET A 1 17.58 -1.89 -5.96
C MET A 1 16.52 -0.84 -5.73
N PHE A 2 15.53 -0.74 -6.60
CA PHE A 2 14.52 0.32 -6.61
C PHE A 2 13.17 -0.26 -6.20
N GLY A 3 12.47 0.40 -5.29
CA GLY A 3 11.10 0.01 -4.93
C GLY A 3 10.07 0.70 -5.83
N ILE A 4 8.89 0.09 -5.96
CA ILE A 4 7.76 0.68 -6.67
C ILE A 4 6.60 0.86 -5.69
N SER A 5 6.00 2.05 -5.69
CA SER A 5 4.79 2.32 -4.93
C SER A 5 3.57 1.73 -5.62
N SER A 6 2.72 1.03 -4.87
CA SER A 6 1.45 0.50 -5.37
C SER A 6 0.52 1.63 -5.84
N PHE A 7 0.78 2.89 -5.47
CA PHE A 7 0.03 4.05 -5.97
C PHE A 7 -0.13 4.08 -7.50
N CYS A 8 0.86 3.58 -8.26
CA CYS A 8 0.80 3.53 -9.72
C CYS A 8 -0.36 2.66 -10.27
N LEU A 9 -0.92 1.77 -9.44
CA LEU A 9 -2.03 0.89 -9.75
C LEU A 9 -3.21 1.07 -8.77
N HIS A 10 -3.32 2.21 -8.08
CA HIS A 10 -4.35 2.46 -7.05
C HIS A 10 -5.81 2.42 -7.55
N HIS A 11 -6.02 2.34 -8.87
CA HIS A 11 -7.34 2.14 -9.47
C HIS A 11 -7.75 0.66 -9.52
N GLU A 12 -6.80 -0.26 -9.31
CA GLU A 12 -7.01 -1.70 -9.24
C GLU A 12 -7.05 -2.14 -7.76
N PRO A 13 -7.61 -3.32 -7.47
CA PRO A 13 -7.47 -3.98 -6.17
C PRO A 13 -6.02 -4.35 -5.84
N LEU A 14 -5.69 -4.45 -4.54
CA LEU A 14 -4.32 -4.71 -4.07
C LEU A 14 -3.72 -6.03 -4.59
N ASP A 15 -4.50 -7.10 -4.65
CA ASP A 15 -4.06 -8.40 -5.18
C ASP A 15 -3.64 -8.30 -6.65
N VAL A 16 -4.44 -7.64 -7.48
CA VAL A 16 -4.11 -7.38 -8.89
C VAL A 16 -2.87 -6.50 -9.03
N ALA A 17 -2.71 -5.52 -8.15
CA ALA A 17 -1.52 -4.68 -8.13
C ALA A 17 -0.27 -5.49 -7.74
N LEU A 18 -0.34 -6.34 -6.72
CA LEU A 18 0.78 -7.18 -6.27
C LEU A 18 1.16 -8.25 -7.30
N ASP A 19 0.18 -8.86 -7.98
CA ASP A 19 0.44 -9.77 -9.11
C ASP A 19 1.31 -9.10 -10.16
N ARG A 20 1.01 -7.85 -10.53
CA ARG A 20 1.79 -7.11 -11.55
C ARG A 20 3.13 -6.61 -11.03
N LEU A 21 3.20 -6.17 -9.78
CA LEU A 21 4.40 -5.55 -9.21
C LEU A 21 5.46 -6.58 -8.84
N SER A 22 5.05 -7.78 -8.39
CA SER A 22 5.97 -8.85 -7.99
C SER A 22 6.81 -9.39 -9.15
N ASP A 23 6.34 -9.26 -10.39
CA ASP A 23 7.10 -9.59 -11.60
C ASP A 23 8.17 -8.54 -11.97
N VAL A 24 8.09 -7.32 -11.42
CA VAL A 24 8.91 -6.16 -11.84
C VAL A 24 9.91 -5.73 -10.76
N THR A 25 9.56 -5.91 -9.49
CA THR A 25 10.38 -5.50 -8.34
C THR A 25 10.22 -6.47 -7.19
N ASP A 26 11.26 -6.58 -6.37
CA ASP A 26 11.24 -7.32 -5.11
C ASP A 26 10.95 -6.42 -3.90
N LEU A 27 10.78 -5.11 -4.11
CA LEU A 27 10.42 -4.13 -3.09
C LEU A 27 9.19 -3.33 -3.52
N VAL A 28 8.11 -3.44 -2.76
CA VAL A 28 6.85 -2.73 -2.99
C VAL A 28 6.53 -1.82 -1.80
N GLU A 29 6.26 -0.55 -2.06
CA GLU A 29 5.64 0.35 -1.07
C GLU A 29 4.12 0.26 -1.24
N VAL A 30 3.42 -0.28 -0.24
CA VAL A 30 1.96 -0.41 -0.26
C VAL A 30 1.33 0.87 0.29
N MET A 31 0.52 1.53 -0.52
CA MET A 31 -0.33 2.62 -0.06
C MET A 31 -1.53 2.05 0.68
N ASP A 32 -1.54 2.09 2.01
CA ASP A 32 -2.66 1.60 2.83
C ASP A 32 -3.82 2.61 2.84
N ASP A 33 -4.47 2.75 1.67
CA ASP A 33 -5.59 3.67 1.43
C ASP A 33 -6.49 3.13 0.30
N GLY A 34 -7.76 3.53 0.31
CA GLY A 34 -8.75 3.17 -0.72
C GLY A 34 -8.77 1.68 -1.10
N ALA A 35 -8.57 1.37 -2.39
CA ALA A 35 -8.59 -0.02 -2.91
C ALA A 35 -7.43 -0.89 -2.42
N HIS A 36 -6.43 -0.27 -1.79
CA HIS A 36 -5.25 -0.92 -1.26
C HIS A 36 -5.27 -1.00 0.27
N PHE A 37 -6.35 -0.59 0.93
CA PHE A 37 -6.53 -0.77 2.36
C PHE A 37 -6.54 -2.25 2.74
N PHE A 38 -5.79 -2.64 3.77
CA PHE A 38 -5.76 -4.02 4.26
C PHE A 38 -5.61 -4.08 5.79
N GLU A 39 -6.32 -5.01 6.44
CA GLU A 39 -6.27 -5.21 7.90
C GLU A 39 -5.42 -6.41 8.32
N SER A 40 -5.00 -7.24 7.36
CA SER A 40 -4.25 -8.49 7.58
C SER A 40 -3.09 -8.63 6.61
N THR A 41 -1.98 -9.22 7.05
CA THR A 41 -0.79 -9.46 6.24
C THR A 41 -0.88 -10.68 5.34
N GLU A 42 -1.93 -11.50 5.45
CA GLU A 42 -2.08 -12.77 4.71
C GLU A 42 -1.89 -12.61 3.18
N LEU A 43 -2.42 -11.53 2.60
CA LEU A 43 -2.24 -11.26 1.17
C LEU A 43 -0.77 -10.99 0.82
N LEU A 44 -0.09 -10.18 1.63
CA LEU A 44 1.32 -9.82 1.41
C LEU A 44 2.24 -11.03 1.54
N GLU A 45 1.94 -11.91 2.50
CA GLU A 45 2.65 -13.17 2.75
C GLU A 45 2.53 -14.17 1.60
N SER A 46 1.54 -14.01 0.72
CA SER A 46 1.35 -14.84 -0.47
C SER A 46 2.36 -14.53 -1.59
N TYR A 47 3.14 -13.45 -1.48
CA TYR A 47 4.15 -13.07 -2.47
C TYR A 47 5.55 -12.97 -1.87
N SER A 48 6.56 -13.32 -2.66
CA SER A 48 7.98 -13.23 -2.27
C SER A 48 8.55 -11.83 -2.49
N CYS A 49 7.92 -10.81 -1.89
CA CYS A 49 8.34 -9.41 -1.97
C CYS A 49 8.69 -8.85 -0.58
N ARG A 50 9.50 -7.79 -0.56
CA ARG A 50 9.74 -6.94 0.61
C ARG A 50 8.76 -5.78 0.55
N TYR A 51 8.23 -5.40 1.71
CA TYR A 51 7.22 -4.37 1.79
C TYR A 51 7.64 -3.19 2.67
N ALA A 52 7.30 -2.00 2.22
CA ALA A 52 7.13 -0.81 3.06
C ALA A 52 5.64 -0.45 3.03
N VAL A 53 5.10 0.10 4.12
CA VAL A 53 3.69 0.51 4.18
C VAL A 53 3.63 2.02 4.36
N HIS A 54 2.91 2.67 3.45
CA HIS A 54 2.58 4.06 3.54
C HIS A 54 1.24 4.19 4.26
N ALA A 55 1.28 4.69 5.49
CA ALA A 55 0.08 4.88 6.30
C ALA A 55 -0.92 5.83 5.59
N PRO A 56 -2.23 5.66 5.83
CA PRO A 56 -3.26 6.50 5.23
C PRO A 56 -3.00 7.97 5.55
N SER A 57 -2.95 8.81 4.52
CA SER A 57 -2.71 10.25 4.64
C SER A 57 -3.89 11.10 4.18
N ARG A 58 -4.87 10.52 3.48
CA ARG A 58 -6.09 11.24 3.11
C ARG A 58 -6.95 11.48 4.36
N SER A 59 -7.32 12.74 4.56
CA SER A 59 -8.22 13.19 5.64
C SER A 59 -7.67 13.15 7.07
N ILE A 60 -6.39 12.79 7.27
CA ILE A 60 -5.75 12.86 8.60
C ILE A 60 -4.77 14.04 8.62
N ASN A 61 -5.10 15.08 9.39
CA ASN A 61 -4.15 16.10 9.76
C ASN A 61 -3.61 15.81 11.16
N ILE A 62 -2.45 15.13 11.24
CA ILE A 62 -1.79 14.81 12.52
C ILE A 62 -1.36 16.04 13.32
N ALA A 63 -1.27 17.21 12.66
CA ALA A 63 -0.97 18.48 13.30
C ALA A 63 -2.25 19.26 13.70
N SER A 64 -3.44 18.72 13.44
CA SER A 64 -4.69 19.33 13.89
C SER A 64 -4.81 19.21 15.40
N ILE A 65 -5.09 20.34 16.05
CA ILE A 65 -5.46 20.40 17.47
C ILE A 65 -6.95 20.13 17.71
N HIS A 66 -7.75 20.05 16.63
CA HIS A 66 -9.17 19.74 16.71
C HIS A 66 -9.36 18.22 16.77
N GLU A 67 -10.30 17.77 17.61
CA GLU A 67 -10.66 16.36 17.67
C GLU A 67 -11.06 15.83 16.28
N PRO A 68 -10.73 14.56 15.95
CA PRO A 68 -11.20 13.93 14.74
C PRO A 68 -12.72 14.04 14.65
N ILE A 69 -13.25 14.51 13.51
CA ILE A 69 -14.69 14.67 13.26
C ILE A 69 -15.33 13.29 13.07
#